data_AF-A0A7C7STT4-F1
#
_entry.id   AF-A0A7C7STT4-F1
#
_cell.length_a   1.000
_cell.length_b   1.000
_cell.length_c   1.000
_cell.angle_alpha   90.00
_cell.angle_beta   90.00
_cell.angle_gamma   90.00
#
_symmetry.space_group_name_H-M   'P 1'
#
loop_
_entity.id
_entity.type
_entity.pdbx_description
1 polymer ?
#
loop_
_entity_poly.entity_id
_entity_poly.type
_entity_poly.pdbx_seq_one_letter_code
_entity_poly.pdbx_strand_id
1 'polypeptide(L)'
;MSVVGQVVAKPNSTGTVERTQGVVQKELDRKGEPMSSTPTHILRRPETRTLLVRWPDDHEGIYRYVDLRRRCCCAHCVHEITGEKLLDPTTISEDLDLPQMSLVGNYAIKFRWSDGHDQGLYTWPYLRELCPCDACAS
;
A
#
# COMPACT_ATOMS: atom_id res chain seq x y z
N MET A 1 26.04 -65.93 -32.78
CA MET A 1 24.94 -66.14 -33.75
C MET A 1 23.64 -66.16 -32.98
N SER A 2 22.64 -65.49 -33.55
CA SER A 2 21.28 -65.23 -33.07
C SER A 2 20.57 -66.37 -32.35
N VAL A 3 19.74 -66.04 -31.34
CA VAL A 3 18.28 -66.17 -31.52
C VAL A 3 17.53 -65.21 -30.59
N VAL A 4 16.51 -64.60 -31.19
CA VAL A 4 15.56 -63.63 -30.65
C VAL A 4 14.38 -64.41 -30.07
N GLY A 5 13.91 -64.02 -28.88
CA GLY A 5 12.65 -64.50 -28.30
C GLY A 5 11.80 -63.31 -27.87
N GLN A 6 10.72 -63.06 -28.62
CA GLN A 6 9.75 -62.00 -28.42
C GLN A 6 8.52 -62.56 -27.69
N VAL A 7 8.04 -61.89 -26.64
CA VAL A 7 6.68 -62.07 -26.10
C VAL A 7 6.08 -60.70 -25.81
N VAL A 8 4.81 -60.57 -26.17
CA VAL A 8 4.04 -59.34 -26.38
C VAL A 8 3.32 -58.87 -25.11
N ALA A 9 3.31 -57.54 -24.96
CA ALA A 9 2.57 -56.58 -24.12
C ALA A 9 1.35 -57.00 -23.26
N LYS A 10 1.17 -56.27 -22.13
CA LYS A 10 0.10 -55.24 -21.94
C LYS A 10 0.31 -54.40 -20.65
N PRO A 11 -0.33 -53.20 -20.55
CA PRO A 11 0.19 -52.02 -19.84
C PRO A 11 -0.46 -51.77 -18.47
N ASN A 12 0.08 -50.86 -17.66
CA ASN A 12 -0.48 -49.51 -17.45
C ASN A 12 0.13 -48.82 -16.19
N SER A 13 -0.11 -47.51 -16.12
CA SER A 13 0.06 -46.58 -14.99
C SER A 13 1.40 -45.82 -14.91
N THR A 14 1.43 -44.81 -15.75
CA THR A 14 1.99 -43.47 -15.54
C THR A 14 1.85 -42.93 -14.12
N GLY A 15 2.92 -42.31 -13.62
CA GLY A 15 2.93 -41.47 -12.42
C GLY A 15 4.11 -40.49 -12.48
N THR A 16 3.96 -39.41 -13.24
CA THR A 16 4.87 -38.26 -13.28
C THR A 16 4.74 -37.48 -11.97
N VAL A 17 5.87 -37.24 -11.29
CA VAL A 17 5.97 -36.30 -10.17
C VAL A 17 6.07 -34.88 -10.73
N GLU A 18 4.98 -34.11 -10.61
CA GLU A 18 4.96 -32.69 -10.94
C GLU A 18 5.29 -31.83 -9.71
N ARG A 19 6.26 -30.93 -9.91
CA ARG A 19 6.69 -29.87 -9.00
C ARG A 19 5.52 -28.92 -8.73
N THR A 20 5.02 -28.87 -7.51
CA THR A 20 4.13 -27.79 -7.07
C THR A 20 4.94 -26.54 -6.76
N GLN A 21 4.86 -25.55 -7.66
CA GLN A 21 5.15 -24.16 -7.35
C GLN A 21 4.04 -23.62 -6.44
N GLY A 22 4.39 -23.25 -5.20
CA GLY A 22 3.49 -22.57 -4.28
C GLY A 22 3.20 -21.15 -4.77
N VAL A 23 1.96 -20.93 -5.21
CA VAL A 23 1.42 -19.63 -5.61
C VAL A 23 1.25 -18.76 -4.37
N VAL A 24 1.85 -17.57 -4.37
CA VAL A 24 1.56 -16.51 -3.41
C VAL A 24 0.21 -15.90 -3.80
N GLN A 25 -0.84 -16.23 -3.05
CA GLN A 25 -2.17 -15.64 -3.21
C GLN A 25 -2.08 -14.15 -2.87
N LYS A 26 -2.16 -13.26 -3.87
CA LYS A 26 -2.44 -11.85 -3.64
C LYS A 26 -3.91 -11.72 -3.21
N GLU A 27 -4.16 -11.12 -2.06
CA GLU A 27 -5.50 -10.67 -1.68
C GLU A 27 -5.98 -9.63 -2.69
N LEU A 28 -7.14 -9.92 -3.29
CA LEU A 28 -7.87 -9.09 -4.24
C LEU A 28 -9.14 -8.60 -3.56
N ASP A 29 -9.43 -7.31 -3.64
CA ASP A 29 -10.69 -6.73 -3.17
C ASP A 29 -11.91 -7.36 -3.87
N ARG A 30 -13.07 -7.28 -3.22
CA ARG A 30 -14.38 -7.83 -3.67
C ARG A 30 -14.89 -7.31 -5.03
N LYS A 31 -14.13 -6.49 -5.77
CA LYS A 31 -14.50 -5.93 -7.08
C LYS A 31 -13.40 -5.95 -8.16
N GLY A 32 -12.31 -6.69 -8.00
CA GLY A 32 -11.55 -7.27 -9.12
C GLY A 32 -10.94 -6.36 -10.20
N GLU A 33 -10.85 -5.04 -10.05
CA GLU A 33 -10.12 -4.16 -10.98
C GLU A 33 -8.83 -3.62 -10.33
N PRO A 34 -7.70 -3.61 -11.06
CA PRO A 34 -6.45 -3.05 -10.53
C PRO A 34 -6.62 -1.53 -10.42
N MET A 35 -6.91 -1.07 -9.20
CA MET A 35 -6.89 0.35 -8.86
C MET A 35 -5.56 0.93 -9.34
N SER A 36 -5.62 1.81 -10.35
CA SER A 36 -4.43 2.54 -10.81
C SER A 36 -3.97 3.38 -9.63
N SER A 37 -2.97 2.85 -8.94
CA SER A 37 -2.66 3.26 -7.58
C SER A 37 -1.85 4.53 -7.54
N THR A 38 -1.50 5.16 -8.66
CA THR A 38 -0.67 6.37 -8.64
C THR A 38 -1.56 7.60 -8.78
N PRO A 39 -1.50 8.57 -7.85
CA PRO A 39 -2.23 9.82 -7.98
C PRO A 39 -1.89 10.55 -9.28
N THR A 40 -2.89 11.16 -9.91
CA THR A 40 -2.69 12.03 -11.07
C THR A 40 -2.26 13.43 -10.65
N HIS A 41 -2.73 13.88 -9.47
CA HIS A 41 -2.42 15.20 -8.91
C HIS A 41 -2.29 15.12 -7.39
N ILE A 42 -1.30 15.83 -6.86
CA ILE A 42 -1.12 16.04 -5.43
C ILE A 42 -0.90 17.53 -5.21
N LEU A 43 -1.82 18.18 -4.50
CA LEU A 43 -1.78 19.61 -4.25
C LEU A 43 -1.73 19.89 -2.74
N ARG A 44 -0.64 20.52 -2.31
CA ARG A 44 -0.53 21.10 -0.97
C ARG A 44 -1.34 22.40 -0.93
N ARG A 45 -2.25 22.54 0.05
CA ARG A 45 -3.07 23.74 0.31
C ARG A 45 -2.83 24.30 1.71
N PRO A 46 -1.76 25.09 1.92
CA PRO A 46 -1.38 25.62 3.23
C PRO A 46 -2.47 26.45 3.91
N GLU A 47 -3.22 27.22 3.12
CA GLU A 47 -4.28 28.12 3.57
C GLU A 47 -5.43 27.40 4.28
N THR A 48 -5.69 26.14 3.92
CA THR A 48 -6.68 25.27 4.57
C THR A 48 -6.05 24.15 5.39
N ARG A 49 -4.71 24.07 5.45
CA ARG A 49 -3.96 22.95 6.05
C ARG A 49 -4.42 21.58 5.54
N THR A 50 -4.64 21.50 4.22
CA THR A 50 -5.07 20.27 3.56
C THR A 50 -4.12 19.83 2.45
N LEU A 51 -4.14 18.53 2.18
CA LEU A 51 -3.59 17.90 0.99
C LEU A 51 -4.76 17.44 0.13
N LEU A 52 -4.78 17.82 -1.14
CA LEU A 52 -5.68 17.25 -2.13
C LEU A 52 -4.94 16.21 -2.95
N VAL A 53 -5.56 15.05 -3.13
CA VAL A 53 -5.05 13.96 -3.96
C VAL A 53 -6.15 13.56 -4.95
N ARG A 54 -5.84 13.62 -6.25
CA ARG A 54 -6.70 13.12 -7.31
C ARG A 54 -6.18 11.79 -7.83
N TRP A 55 -7.09 10.88 -8.07
CA TRP A 55 -6.79 9.54 -8.55
C TRP A 55 -7.28 9.34 -9.99
N PRO A 56 -6.80 8.31 -10.70
CA PRO A 56 -7.19 8.06 -12.09
C PRO A 56 -8.66 7.66 -12.27
N ASP A 57 -9.31 7.18 -11.22
CA ASP A 57 -10.73 6.84 -11.17
C ASP A 57 -11.63 8.03 -10.82
N ASP A 58 -11.13 9.25 -11.04
CA ASP A 58 -11.79 10.53 -10.72
C ASP A 58 -12.09 10.73 -9.23
N HIS A 59 -11.59 9.85 -8.36
CA HIS A 59 -11.70 10.00 -6.93
C HIS A 59 -10.86 11.18 -6.45
N GLU A 60 -11.40 11.97 -5.52
CA GLU A 60 -10.68 13.03 -4.82
C GLU A 60 -10.66 12.78 -3.32
N GLY A 61 -9.46 12.77 -2.73
CA GLY A 61 -9.28 12.77 -1.28
C GLY A 61 -8.78 14.13 -0.81
N ILE A 62 -9.42 14.71 0.19
CA ILE A 62 -8.98 15.93 0.87
C ILE A 62 -8.60 15.56 2.30
N TYR A 63 -7.32 15.63 2.62
CA TYR A 63 -6.76 15.18 3.89
C TYR A 63 -6.32 16.38 4.71
N ARG A 64 -6.74 16.48 5.98
CA ARG A 64 -6.15 17.47 6.89
C ARG A 64 -4.74 17.03 7.26
N TYR A 65 -3.82 17.99 7.39
CA TYR A 65 -2.43 17.71 7.79
C TYR A 65 -2.34 16.99 9.13
N VAL A 66 -3.14 17.42 10.10
CA VAL A 66 -3.17 16.84 11.44
C VAL A 66 -3.61 15.37 11.41
N ASP A 67 -4.57 15.03 10.56
CA ASP A 67 -5.08 13.67 10.44
C ASP A 67 -4.05 12.76 9.77
N LEU A 68 -3.39 13.23 8.69
CA LEU A 68 -2.27 12.52 8.08
C LEU A 68 -1.13 12.30 9.09
N ARG A 69 -0.74 13.35 9.82
CA ARG A 69 0.35 13.27 10.80
C ARG A 69 0.05 12.30 11.93
N ARG A 70 -1.19 12.27 12.44
CA ARG A 70 -1.65 11.29 13.43
C ARG A 70 -1.58 9.85 12.91
N ARG A 71 -1.68 9.67 11.59
CA ARG A 71 -1.57 8.37 10.92
C ARG A 71 -0.14 7.97 10.58
N CYS A 72 0.88 8.79 10.86
CA CYS A 72 2.28 8.48 10.58
C CYS A 72 2.69 7.04 10.98
N CYS A 73 3.33 6.34 10.05
CA CYS A 73 3.72 4.93 10.17
C CYS A 73 5.23 4.72 10.41
N CYS A 74 6.00 5.78 10.69
CA CYS A 74 7.42 5.64 10.95
C CYS A 74 7.70 4.96 12.31
N ALA A 75 8.92 4.45 12.48
CA ALA A 75 9.35 3.76 13.70
C ALA A 75 9.30 4.61 14.98
N HIS A 76 9.23 5.95 14.87
CA HIS A 76 9.02 6.83 16.03
C HIS A 76 7.54 6.91 16.44
N CYS A 77 6.61 6.64 15.51
CA CYS A 77 5.17 6.77 15.72
C CYS A 77 4.48 5.42 15.90
N VAL A 78 5.10 4.33 15.46
CA VAL A 78 4.57 2.97 15.51
C VAL A 78 5.69 2.02 15.94
N HIS A 79 5.38 1.11 16.85
CA HIS A 79 6.29 0.05 17.24
C HIS A 79 6.47 -0.94 16.07
N GLU A 80 7.70 -1.16 15.61
CA GLU A 80 7.99 -1.93 14.38
C GLU A 80 7.48 -3.38 14.43
N ILE A 81 7.57 -4.02 15.59
CA ILE A 81 7.18 -5.43 15.77
C ILE A 81 5.67 -5.59 16.02
N THR A 82 5.11 -4.84 16.97
CA THR A 82 3.71 -5.01 17.39
C THR A 82 2.72 -4.22 16.54
N GLY A 83 3.19 -3.20 15.80
CA GLY A 83 2.32 -2.28 15.05
C GLY A 83 1.55 -1.30 15.95
N GLU A 84 1.79 -1.30 17.26
CA GLU A 84 1.11 -0.41 18.19
C GLU A 84 1.50 1.05 17.97
N LYS A 85 0.52 1.96 18.06
CA LYS A 85 0.74 3.40 17.95
C LYS A 85 1.47 3.91 19.20
N LEU A 86 2.70 4.36 19.01
CA LEU A 86 3.49 5.05 20.02
C LEU A 86 3.19 6.56 20.06
N LEU A 87 2.68 7.09 18.95
CA LEU A 87 2.30 8.49 18.83
C LEU A 87 1.06 8.78 19.70
N ASP A 88 1.21 9.71 20.65
CA ASP A 88 0.06 10.34 21.31
C ASP A 88 -0.57 11.37 20.37
N PRO A 89 -1.80 11.17 19.87
CA PRO A 89 -2.43 12.06 18.91
C PRO A 89 -2.75 13.46 19.48
N THR A 90 -2.80 13.61 20.81
CA THR A 90 -3.08 14.89 21.48
C THR A 90 -1.87 15.84 21.44
N THR A 91 -0.67 15.30 21.20
CA THR A 91 0.57 16.08 21.08
C THR A 91 0.71 16.79 19.73
N ILE A 92 -0.12 16.43 18.74
CA ILE A 92 -0.10 17.05 17.42
C ILE A 92 -0.94 18.33 17.42
N SER A 93 -0.26 19.47 17.25
CA SER A 93 -0.90 20.79 17.17
C SER A 93 -1.88 20.88 15.99
N GLU A 94 -3.05 21.50 16.20
CA GLU A 94 -3.99 21.78 15.12
C GLU A 94 -3.45 22.79 14.10
N ASP A 95 -2.42 23.56 14.47
CA ASP A 95 -1.74 24.51 13.58
C ASP A 95 -0.64 23.88 12.71
N LEU A 96 -0.41 22.57 12.80
CA LEU A 96 0.62 21.83 12.07
C LEU A 96 0.65 22.21 10.59
N ASP A 97 1.85 22.50 10.07
CA ASP A 97 2.08 22.79 8.66
C ASP A 97 2.95 21.70 8.01
N LEU A 98 2.90 21.65 6.67
CA LEU A 98 3.62 20.74 5.80
C LEU A 98 4.63 21.53 4.96
N PRO A 99 5.77 21.98 5.52
CA PRO A 99 6.73 22.81 4.78
C PRO A 99 7.25 22.16 3.50
N GLN A 100 7.34 20.83 3.45
CA GLN A 100 7.84 20.12 2.28
C GLN A 100 7.20 18.75 2.10
N MET A 101 7.05 18.34 0.86
CA MET A 101 6.69 16.98 0.46
C MET A 101 7.54 16.55 -0.74
N SER A 102 7.85 15.26 -0.83
CA SER A 102 8.65 14.71 -1.92
C SER A 102 8.13 13.33 -2.33
N LEU A 103 8.10 13.08 -3.64
CA LEU A 103 7.82 11.76 -4.16
C LEU A 103 8.97 10.81 -3.82
N VAL A 104 8.63 9.56 -3.51
CA VAL A 104 9.58 8.47 -3.32
C VAL A 104 9.31 7.44 -4.41
N GLY A 105 10.16 7.47 -5.44
CA GLY A 105 9.93 6.70 -6.66
C GLY A 105 8.54 6.96 -7.23
N ASN A 106 7.87 5.88 -7.66
CA ASN A 106 6.52 5.93 -8.21
C ASN A 106 5.45 5.32 -7.28
N TYR A 107 5.74 5.16 -5.98
CA TYR A 107 4.88 4.37 -5.08
C TYR A 107 4.46 5.06 -3.78
N ALA A 108 5.08 6.19 -3.44
CA ALA A 108 4.83 6.87 -2.17
C ALA A 108 5.17 8.36 -2.21
N ILE A 109 4.69 9.06 -1.18
CA ILE A 109 5.10 10.42 -0.82
C ILE A 109 5.66 10.44 0.60
N LYS A 110 6.69 11.26 0.79
CA LYS A 110 7.29 11.57 2.08
C LYS A 110 6.92 13.00 2.45
N PHE A 111 6.53 13.21 3.70
CA PHE A 111 6.17 14.51 4.24
C PHE A 111 7.21 14.97 5.26
N ARG A 112 7.58 16.24 5.21
CA ARG A 112 8.31 16.92 6.28
C ARG A 112 7.36 17.88 6.97
N TRP A 113 7.05 17.60 8.21
CA TRP A 113 6.12 18.35 9.05
C TRP A 113 6.82 19.46 9.82
N SER A 114 6.06 20.49 10.22
CA SER A 114 6.58 21.61 11.01
C SER A 114 6.97 21.22 12.45
N ASP A 115 6.49 20.07 12.95
CA ASP A 115 6.90 19.48 14.24
C ASP A 115 8.26 18.75 14.19
N GLY A 116 8.95 18.83 13.05
CA GLY A 116 10.25 18.20 12.82
C GLY A 116 10.20 16.77 12.33
N HIS A 117 9.03 16.11 12.28
CA HIS A 117 8.94 14.75 11.76
C HIS A 117 9.04 14.73 10.24
N ASP A 118 9.87 13.84 9.73
CA ASP A 118 10.06 13.71 8.29
C ASP A 118 10.17 12.25 7.83
N GLN A 119 10.26 11.26 8.71
CA GLN A 119 10.53 9.86 8.32
C GLN A 119 9.30 9.06 7.89
N GLY A 120 8.11 9.63 7.91
CA GLY A 120 6.88 8.95 7.50
C GLY A 120 6.80 8.76 5.99
N LEU A 121 6.55 7.53 5.55
CA LEU A 121 6.39 7.17 4.14
C LEU A 121 4.94 6.75 3.87
N TYR A 122 4.25 7.50 3.01
CA TYR A 122 2.84 7.28 2.72
C TYR A 122 2.76 6.68 1.32
N THR A 123 2.63 5.36 1.26
CA THR A 123 2.39 4.67 -0.02
C THR A 123 1.06 5.10 -0.60
N TRP A 124 0.90 4.98 -1.91
CA TRP A 124 -0.37 5.36 -2.51
C TRP A 124 -1.57 4.54 -2.03
N PRO A 125 -1.48 3.20 -1.88
CA PRO A 125 -2.55 2.43 -1.26
C PRO A 125 -2.87 2.96 0.14
N TYR A 126 -1.84 3.27 0.93
CA TYR A 126 -2.05 3.79 2.28
C TYR A 126 -2.72 5.17 2.28
N LEU A 127 -2.32 6.10 1.41
CA LEU A 127 -3.05 7.37 1.28
C LEU A 127 -4.50 7.14 0.88
N ARG A 128 -4.78 6.21 -0.04
CA ARG A 128 -6.15 5.89 -0.46
C ARG A 128 -6.99 5.34 0.69
N GLU A 129 -6.42 4.45 1.50
CA GLU A 129 -7.05 3.91 2.72
C GLU A 129 -7.34 5.00 3.76
N LEU A 130 -6.50 6.05 3.84
CA LEU A 130 -6.69 7.17 4.75
C LEU A 130 -7.72 8.20 4.25
N CYS A 131 -8.36 7.98 3.10
CA CYS A 131 -9.28 8.96 2.51
C CYS A 131 -10.47 9.19 3.44
N PRO A 132 -10.74 10.44 3.88
CA PRO A 132 -11.79 10.72 4.85
C PRO A 132 -13.18 10.88 4.24
N CYS A 133 -13.35 10.67 2.92
CA CYS A 133 -14.65 10.82 2.28
C CYS A 133 -15.62 9.69 2.67
N ASP A 134 -16.91 9.97 2.65
CA ASP A 134 -17.96 9.02 3.07
C ASP A 134 -17.91 7.70 2.29
N ALA A 135 -17.53 7.75 1.01
CA ALA A 135 -17.41 6.56 0.16
C ALA A 135 -16.26 5.62 0.58
N CYS A 136 -15.22 6.13 1.25
CA CYS A 136 -14.09 5.36 1.75
C CYS A 136 -14.14 5.09 3.26
N ALA A 137 -14.90 5.88 4.02
CA ALA A 137 -15.07 5.71 5.46
C ALA A 137 -16.08 4.62 5.84
N SER A 138 -16.77 4.02 4.86
CA SER A 138 -17.83 3.01 5.03
C SER A 138 -17.32 1.57 5.07
#